data_AF-A0A957I180-F1
#
_entry.id   AF-A0A957I180-F1
#
_cell.length_a   1.000
_cell.length_b   1.000
_cell.length_c   1.000
_cell.angle_alpha   90.00
_cell.angle_beta   90.00
_cell.angle_gamma   90.00
#
_symmetry.space_group_name_H-M   'P 1'
#
loop_
_entity.id
_entity.type
_entity.pdbx_description
1 polymer ?
#
loop_
_entity_poly.entity_id
_entity_poly.type
_entity_poly.pdbx_seq_one_letter_code
_entity_poly.pdbx_strand_id
1 'polypeptide(L)'
;MALAAQNWEHMWAAYDTETYQSALDYLQPDDVVLDIGAGDLRLARRMAEQTQKVYALEMNPALLSETAVLPPNVQTICADARMYEFPTDVTQGVLLMRHCRHFQLYAQKLAEVGCHTLVTNARWGMGVEQVDLQAPRLPFSDIVMGWYACICGAVGFVPGPAEKLTPQMETAVHEVVGCPHCNKGQSTW
;
A
#
# COMPACT_ATOMS: atom_id res chain seq x y z
N MET A 1 14.63 24.51 -9.35
CA MET A 1 13.91 23.64 -10.30
C MET A 1 13.35 22.42 -9.56
N ALA A 2 12.22 22.58 -8.87
CA ALA A 2 11.59 21.55 -8.04
C ALA A 2 10.35 20.90 -8.72
N LEU A 3 10.34 20.85 -10.06
CA LEU A 3 9.23 20.30 -10.86
C LEU A 3 9.35 18.79 -11.11
N ALA A 4 10.53 18.19 -10.85
CA ALA A 4 10.76 16.79 -11.18
C ALA A 4 10.09 15.82 -10.20
N ALA A 5 10.05 16.15 -8.90
CA ALA A 5 9.62 15.19 -7.87
C ALA A 5 8.09 15.05 -7.76
N GLN A 6 7.33 16.12 -7.95
CA GLN A 6 5.85 16.10 -7.83
C GLN A 6 5.18 15.41 -9.04
N ASN A 7 5.85 15.34 -10.19
CA ASN A 7 5.24 14.78 -11.41
C ASN A 7 5.17 13.24 -11.42
N TRP A 8 6.05 12.55 -10.67
CA TRP A 8 6.11 11.07 -10.69
C TRP A 8 4.90 10.40 -10.05
N GLU A 9 4.29 10.97 -9.01
CA GLU A 9 3.09 10.39 -8.37
C GLU A 9 1.87 10.43 -9.30
N HIS A 10 1.85 11.37 -10.24
CA HIS A 10 0.79 11.48 -11.26
C HIS A 10 1.06 10.61 -12.50
N MET A 11 2.26 10.05 -12.64
CA MET A 11 2.58 9.15 -13.73
C MET A 11 1.99 7.77 -13.47
N TRP A 12 0.94 7.44 -14.21
CA TRP A 12 0.35 6.12 -14.20
C TRP A 12 1.04 5.21 -15.22
N ALA A 13 1.37 4.00 -14.79
CA ALA A 13 1.78 2.91 -15.67
C ALA A 13 1.26 1.59 -15.10
N ALA A 14 0.76 0.76 -16.00
CA ALA A 14 0.43 -0.62 -15.70
C ALA A 14 1.57 -1.36 -14.98
N TYR A 15 1.22 -2.23 -14.05
CA TYR A 15 2.13 -3.30 -13.63
C TYR A 15 2.05 -4.50 -14.57
N ASP A 16 3.09 -5.33 -14.51
CA ASP A 16 3.10 -6.63 -15.17
C ASP A 16 2.12 -7.61 -14.49
N THR A 17 1.87 -8.72 -15.19
CA THR A 17 0.93 -9.75 -14.74
C THR A 17 1.36 -10.40 -13.44
N GLU A 18 2.67 -10.54 -13.19
CA GLU A 18 3.24 -11.18 -12.00
C GLU A 18 3.00 -10.35 -10.74
N THR A 19 3.22 -9.03 -10.82
CA THR A 19 2.94 -8.10 -9.72
C THR A 19 1.45 -8.14 -9.36
N TYR A 20 0.58 -8.12 -10.36
CA TYR A 20 -0.86 -8.24 -10.12
C TYR A 20 -1.22 -9.60 -9.53
N GLN A 21 -0.63 -10.70 -10.01
CA GLN A 21 -0.89 -12.02 -9.44
C GLN A 21 -0.47 -12.08 -7.98
N SER A 22 0.71 -11.55 -7.65
CA SER A 22 1.20 -11.49 -6.27
C SER A 22 0.26 -10.72 -5.35
N ALA A 23 -0.42 -9.67 -5.85
CA ALA A 23 -1.43 -8.96 -5.08
C ALA A 23 -2.72 -9.77 -4.92
N LEU A 24 -3.16 -10.47 -5.98
CA LEU A 24 -4.35 -11.32 -5.97
C LEU A 24 -4.19 -12.53 -5.03
N ASP A 25 -2.99 -13.07 -4.88
CA ASP A 25 -2.72 -14.24 -4.03
C ASP A 25 -2.99 -13.98 -2.53
N TYR A 26 -3.05 -12.71 -2.11
CA TYR A 26 -3.40 -12.33 -0.73
C TYR A 26 -4.91 -12.16 -0.49
N LEU A 27 -5.73 -12.07 -1.54
CA LEU A 27 -7.15 -11.76 -1.42
C LEU A 27 -8.00 -13.02 -1.23
N GLN A 28 -9.12 -12.87 -0.52
CA GLN A 28 -10.06 -13.93 -0.20
C GLN A 28 -11.46 -13.65 -0.77
N PRO A 29 -12.29 -14.70 -0.98
CA PRO A 29 -13.66 -14.56 -1.50
C PRO A 29 -14.59 -13.61 -0.75
N ASP A 30 -14.41 -13.47 0.56
CA ASP A 30 -15.19 -12.61 1.44
C ASP A 30 -14.63 -11.19 1.57
N ASP A 31 -13.54 -10.86 0.87
CA ASP A 31 -12.96 -9.52 0.96
C ASP A 31 -13.83 -8.44 0.30
N VAL A 32 -13.95 -7.32 1.01
CA VAL A 32 -14.39 -6.03 0.48
C VAL A 32 -13.15 -5.18 0.30
N VAL A 33 -12.71 -5.04 -0.95
CA VAL A 33 -11.41 -4.45 -1.28
C VAL A 33 -11.54 -2.96 -1.59
N LEU A 34 -10.62 -2.15 -1.08
CA LEU A 34 -10.39 -0.78 -1.55
C LEU A 34 -9.08 -0.70 -2.36
N ASP A 35 -9.19 -0.48 -3.67
CA ASP A 35 -8.08 -0.29 -4.61
C ASP A 35 -7.72 1.20 -4.70
N ILE A 36 -6.63 1.60 -4.04
CA ILE A 36 -6.20 3.00 -3.93
C ILE A 36 -5.28 3.35 -5.11
N GLY A 37 -5.72 4.25 -5.97
CA GLY A 37 -5.03 4.56 -7.24
C GLY A 37 -5.31 3.49 -8.28
N ALA A 38 -6.60 3.14 -8.45
CA ALA A 38 -7.06 2.02 -9.26
C ALA A 38 -6.73 2.15 -10.76
N GLY A 39 -6.29 3.33 -11.23
CA GLY A 39 -5.83 3.53 -12.59
C GLY A 39 -6.92 3.26 -13.63
N ASP A 40 -6.59 2.45 -14.63
CA ASP A 40 -7.50 2.00 -15.70
C ASP A 40 -8.45 0.87 -15.28
N LEU A 41 -8.58 0.60 -13.97
CA LEU A 41 -9.47 -0.42 -13.38
C LEU A 41 -9.10 -1.86 -13.71
N ARG A 42 -7.96 -2.12 -14.34
CA ARG A 42 -7.57 -3.47 -14.74
C ARG A 42 -7.37 -4.42 -13.56
N LEU A 43 -6.71 -3.95 -12.50
CA LEU A 43 -6.55 -4.76 -11.29
C LEU A 43 -7.90 -4.93 -10.59
N ALA A 44 -8.69 -3.86 -10.47
CA ALA A 44 -10.05 -3.92 -9.92
C ALA A 44 -10.93 -4.98 -10.61
N ARG A 45 -10.87 -5.11 -11.94
CA ARG A 45 -11.57 -6.17 -12.70
C ARG A 45 -11.12 -7.57 -12.28
N ARG A 46 -9.81 -7.79 -12.12
CA ARG A 46 -9.26 -9.09 -11.71
C ARG A 46 -9.61 -9.42 -10.26
N MET A 47 -9.58 -8.44 -9.36
CA MET A 47 -9.98 -8.64 -7.96
C MET A 47 -11.45 -9.04 -7.87
N ALA A 48 -12.31 -8.40 -8.65
CA ALA A 48 -13.73 -8.69 -8.68
C ALA A 48 -14.10 -10.13 -9.09
N GLU A 49 -13.19 -10.87 -9.72
CA GLU A 49 -13.38 -12.29 -10.05
C GLU A 49 -13.32 -13.21 -8.82
N GLN A 50 -12.69 -12.76 -7.73
CA GLN A 50 -12.40 -13.59 -6.56
C GLN A 50 -12.70 -12.93 -5.21
N THR A 51 -13.30 -11.74 -5.16
CA THR A 51 -13.66 -11.04 -3.92
C THR A 51 -15.14 -10.65 -3.90
N GLN A 52 -15.66 -10.37 -2.71
CA GLN A 52 -17.07 -10.00 -2.53
C GLN A 52 -17.40 -8.67 -3.21
N LYS A 53 -16.52 -7.68 -3.06
CA LYS A 53 -16.72 -6.31 -3.58
C LYS A 53 -15.38 -5.61 -3.79
N VAL A 54 -15.35 -4.71 -4.77
CA VAL A 54 -14.20 -3.83 -5.03
C VAL A 54 -14.67 -2.37 -5.12
N TYR A 55 -14.13 -1.52 -4.26
CA TYR A 55 -14.14 -0.07 -4.43
C TYR A 55 -12.88 0.34 -5.17
N ALA A 56 -13.04 0.83 -6.40
CA ALA A 56 -11.93 1.28 -7.23
C ALA A 56 -11.81 2.82 -7.15
N LEU A 57 -10.83 3.30 -6.40
CA LEU A 57 -10.62 4.71 -6.10
C LEU A 57 -9.50 5.29 -6.98
N GLU A 58 -9.86 6.24 -7.85
CA GLU A 58 -8.91 6.90 -8.76
C GLU A 58 -9.23 8.39 -8.82
N MET A 59 -8.21 9.25 -8.79
CA MET A 59 -8.40 10.70 -8.83
C MET A 59 -8.50 11.23 -10.26
N ASN A 60 -7.90 10.54 -11.23
CA ASN A 60 -7.87 10.93 -12.62
C ASN A 60 -9.09 10.35 -13.37
N PRO A 61 -10.13 11.16 -13.66
CA PRO A 61 -11.32 10.67 -14.36
C PRO A 61 -11.02 10.15 -15.77
N ALA A 62 -9.90 10.55 -16.39
CA ALA A 62 -9.52 10.06 -17.71
C ALA A 62 -9.13 8.57 -17.68
N LEU A 63 -8.61 8.05 -16.57
CA LEU A 63 -8.28 6.63 -16.43
C LEU A 63 -9.55 5.78 -16.16
N LEU A 64 -10.55 6.37 -15.51
CA LEU A 64 -11.85 5.73 -15.27
C LEU A 64 -12.73 5.64 -16.52
N SER A 65 -12.33 6.28 -17.62
CA SER A 65 -13.14 6.42 -18.83
C SER A 65 -13.26 5.15 -19.69
N GLU A 66 -12.81 4.00 -19.20
CA GLU A 66 -13.00 2.72 -19.90
C GLU A 66 -14.48 2.42 -20.15
N THR A 67 -14.81 2.16 -21.41
CA THR A 67 -16.17 1.91 -21.91
C THR A 67 -16.63 0.46 -21.74
N ALA A 68 -15.77 -0.42 -21.23
CA ALA A 68 -16.11 -1.82 -20.99
C ALA A 68 -16.92 -1.97 -19.71
N VAL A 69 -18.04 -2.68 -19.80
CA VAL A 69 -18.92 -3.01 -18.67
C VAL A 69 -18.08 -3.58 -17.53
N LEU A 70 -18.17 -2.96 -16.35
CA LEU A 70 -17.49 -3.43 -15.16
C LEU A 70 -18.27 -4.61 -14.54
N PRO A 71 -17.59 -5.55 -13.87
CA PRO A 71 -18.27 -6.53 -13.03
C PRO A 71 -19.23 -5.84 -12.04
N PRO A 72 -20.40 -6.42 -11.73
CA PRO A 72 -21.42 -5.77 -10.91
C PRO A 72 -21.00 -5.49 -9.47
N ASN A 73 -19.94 -6.15 -8.99
CA ASN A 73 -19.34 -5.96 -7.67
C ASN A 73 -18.17 -4.94 -7.67
N VAL A 74 -17.91 -4.24 -8.78
CA VAL A 74 -16.97 -3.11 -8.84
C VAL A 74 -17.72 -1.79 -8.76
N GLN A 75 -17.38 -0.97 -7.77
CA GLN A 75 -17.85 0.40 -7.62
C GLN A 75 -16.69 1.37 -7.85
N THR A 76 -16.79 2.21 -8.88
CA THR A 76 -15.78 3.25 -9.14
C THR A 76 -16.04 4.49 -8.29
N ILE A 77 -14.96 5.08 -7.80
CA ILE A 77 -14.98 6.32 -7.01
C ILE A 77 -13.95 7.25 -7.64
N CYS A 78 -14.43 8.36 -8.21
CA CYS A 78 -13.58 9.40 -8.76
C CYS A 78 -13.29 10.45 -7.68
N ALA A 79 -12.23 10.28 -6.89
CA ALA A 79 -11.87 11.18 -5.81
C ALA A 79 -10.38 11.14 -5.45
N ASP A 80 -9.90 12.19 -4.79
CA ASP A 80 -8.58 12.19 -4.17
C ASP A 80 -8.60 11.32 -2.91
N ALA A 81 -7.83 10.23 -2.91
CA ALA A 81 -7.74 9.30 -1.78
C ALA A 81 -7.26 9.94 -0.48
N ARG A 82 -6.60 11.10 -0.52
CA ARG A 82 -6.20 11.84 0.67
C ARG A 82 -7.41 12.45 1.37
N MET A 83 -8.39 12.90 0.60
CA MET A 83 -9.57 13.62 1.08
C MET A 83 -10.82 12.74 1.24
N TYR A 84 -10.92 11.67 0.45
CA TYR A 84 -12.09 10.79 0.43
C TYR A 84 -12.21 9.95 1.70
N GLU A 85 -13.37 9.95 2.36
CA GLU A 85 -13.62 9.08 3.52
C GLU A 85 -13.74 7.62 3.06
N PHE A 86 -12.93 6.72 3.62
CA PHE A 86 -12.92 5.32 3.19
C PHE A 86 -14.20 4.61 3.65
N PRO A 87 -14.76 3.69 2.83
CA PRO A 87 -15.95 2.93 3.23
C PRO A 87 -15.67 2.07 4.46
N THR A 88 -16.66 1.97 5.36
CA THR A 88 -16.53 1.28 6.66
C THR A 88 -16.69 -0.24 6.57
N ASP A 89 -17.02 -0.78 5.41
CA ASP A 89 -17.12 -2.21 5.14
C ASP A 89 -15.83 -2.81 4.54
N VAL A 90 -14.78 -2.00 4.34
CA VAL A 90 -13.51 -2.45 3.76
C VAL A 90 -12.78 -3.41 4.71
N THR A 91 -12.48 -4.62 4.23
CA THR A 91 -11.70 -5.63 4.97
C THR A 91 -10.23 -5.61 4.60
N GLN A 92 -9.92 -5.25 3.35
CA GLN A 92 -8.59 -5.35 2.74
C GLN A 92 -8.32 -4.12 1.85
N GLY A 93 -7.21 -3.43 2.11
CA GLY A 93 -6.72 -2.36 1.24
C GLY A 93 -5.74 -2.90 0.19
N VAL A 94 -5.70 -2.28 -0.99
CA VAL A 94 -4.68 -2.50 -2.03
C VAL A 94 -4.07 -1.15 -2.42
N LEU A 95 -2.75 -1.05 -2.39
CA LEU A 95 -1.97 0.14 -2.77
C LEU A 95 -0.74 -0.28 -3.56
N LEU A 96 -0.89 -0.45 -4.88
CA LEU A 96 0.23 -0.71 -5.78
C LEU A 96 0.77 0.61 -6.35
N MET A 97 1.51 1.36 -5.53
CA MET A 97 2.08 2.65 -5.90
C MET A 97 3.51 2.76 -5.35
N ARG A 98 4.48 2.22 -6.09
CA ARG A 98 5.92 2.18 -5.73
C ARG A 98 6.60 3.54 -5.47
N HIS A 99 5.92 4.64 -5.76
CA HIS A 99 6.39 6.01 -5.48
C HIS A 99 5.50 6.78 -4.52
N CYS A 100 4.63 6.09 -3.77
CA CYS A 100 3.69 6.70 -2.84
C CYS A 100 4.40 7.43 -1.70
N ARG A 101 4.14 8.74 -1.55
CA ARG A 101 4.60 9.53 -0.38
C ARG A 101 3.58 9.59 0.75
N HIS A 102 2.38 9.08 0.51
CA HIS A 102 1.25 9.16 1.42
C HIS A 102 0.92 7.80 2.07
N PHE A 103 1.87 6.86 2.09
CA PHE A 103 1.66 5.52 2.65
C PHE A 103 1.06 5.57 4.06
N GLN A 104 1.65 6.36 4.97
CA GLN A 104 1.20 6.47 6.34
C GLN A 104 -0.27 6.89 6.44
N LEU A 105 -0.65 7.90 5.65
CA LEU A 105 -2.01 8.43 5.63
C LEU A 105 -3.00 7.33 5.19
N TYR A 106 -2.69 6.61 4.11
CA TYR A 106 -3.58 5.56 3.61
C TYR A 106 -3.67 4.37 4.56
N ALA A 107 -2.56 3.94 5.15
CA ALA A 107 -2.54 2.88 6.15
C ALA A 107 -3.38 3.25 7.39
N GLN A 108 -3.28 4.50 7.85
CA GLN A 108 -4.07 5.01 8.98
C GLN A 108 -5.56 5.04 8.66
N LYS A 109 -5.95 5.61 7.51
CA LYS A 109 -7.35 5.67 7.09
C LYS A 109 -7.98 4.28 6.95
N LEU A 110 -7.23 3.31 6.42
CA LEU A 110 -7.67 1.92 6.36
C LEU A 110 -7.88 1.35 7.77
N ALA A 111 -6.90 1.51 8.66
CA ALA A 111 -7.01 1.01 10.03
C ALA A 111 -8.20 1.62 10.79
N GLU A 112 -8.46 2.92 10.60
CA GLU A 112 -9.57 3.66 11.23
C GLU A 112 -10.96 3.15 10.82
N VAL A 113 -11.09 2.64 9.59
CA VAL A 113 -12.35 2.05 9.11
C VAL A 113 -12.48 0.57 9.42
N GLY A 114 -11.55 -0.01 10.19
CA GLY A 114 -11.56 -1.42 10.60
C GLY A 114 -10.94 -2.38 9.58
N CYS A 115 -10.23 -1.87 8.57
CA CYS A 115 -9.47 -2.72 7.65
C CYS A 115 -8.33 -3.43 8.39
N HIS A 116 -8.14 -4.72 8.10
CA HIS A 116 -7.16 -5.56 8.80
C HIS A 116 -5.80 -5.53 8.10
N THR A 117 -5.81 -5.49 6.78
CA THR A 117 -4.62 -5.76 5.97
C THR A 117 -4.49 -4.76 4.83
N LEU A 118 -3.26 -4.52 4.40
CA LEU A 118 -2.92 -3.71 3.22
C LEU A 118 -1.95 -4.48 2.33
N VAL A 119 -2.39 -4.83 1.12
CA VAL A 119 -1.52 -5.39 0.08
C VAL A 119 -0.86 -4.24 -0.66
N THR A 120 0.47 -4.22 -0.72
CA THR A 120 1.20 -3.05 -1.23
C THR A 120 2.57 -3.40 -1.78
N ASN A 121 3.11 -2.51 -2.62
CA ASN A 121 4.53 -2.47 -3.01
C ASN A 121 5.17 -1.11 -2.66
N ALA A 122 4.46 -0.26 -1.92
CA ALA A 122 4.83 1.12 -1.71
C ALA A 122 6.03 1.29 -0.76
N ARG A 123 6.17 0.43 0.26
CA ARG A 123 7.27 0.54 1.25
C ARG A 123 8.62 0.15 0.64
N TRP A 124 8.66 -0.98 -0.05
CA TRP A 124 9.89 -1.53 -0.64
C TRP A 124 10.17 -1.04 -2.06
N GLY A 125 9.17 -0.46 -2.74
CA GLY A 125 9.24 -0.04 -4.14
C GLY A 125 9.29 -1.20 -5.15
N MET A 126 9.39 -2.43 -4.66
CA MET A 126 9.44 -3.68 -5.43
C MET A 126 8.84 -4.82 -4.60
N GLY A 127 8.40 -5.88 -5.29
CA GLY A 127 7.69 -6.98 -4.65
C GLY A 127 6.33 -6.54 -4.09
N VAL A 128 5.45 -7.51 -3.84
CA VAL A 128 4.17 -7.26 -3.17
C VAL A 128 4.22 -7.89 -1.79
N GLU A 129 3.87 -7.10 -0.78
CA GLU A 129 3.73 -7.53 0.60
C GLU A 129 2.30 -7.35 1.08
N GLN A 130 1.94 -8.07 2.14
CA GLN A 130 0.73 -7.83 2.92
C GLN A 130 1.14 -7.30 4.30
N VAL A 131 0.64 -6.11 4.65
CA VAL A 131 0.86 -5.46 5.93
C VAL A 131 -0.35 -5.71 6.82
N ASP A 132 -0.15 -6.28 8.00
CA ASP A 132 -1.18 -6.31 9.05
C ASP A 132 -1.25 -4.91 9.69
N LEU A 133 -2.37 -4.23 9.49
CA LEU A 133 -2.61 -2.87 9.99
C LEU A 133 -2.86 -2.86 11.50
N GLN A 134 -3.39 -3.95 12.06
CA GLN A 134 -3.78 -4.08 13.46
C GLN A 134 -2.68 -4.71 14.34
N ALA A 135 -1.67 -5.32 13.73
CA ALA A 135 -0.54 -5.91 14.45
C ALA A 135 0.18 -4.89 15.36
N PRO A 136 0.57 -5.31 16.59
CA PRO A 136 1.42 -4.50 17.44
C PRO A 136 2.78 -4.29 16.77
N ARG A 137 3.34 -3.10 16.96
CA ARG A 137 4.63 -2.69 16.36
C ARG A 137 5.65 -2.42 17.43
N LEU A 138 6.90 -2.82 17.16
CA LEU A 138 8.01 -2.56 18.06
C LEU A 138 8.42 -1.08 17.98
N PRO A 139 8.79 -0.45 19.10
CA PRO A 139 9.53 0.80 19.04
C PRO A 139 10.81 0.61 18.23
N PHE A 140 11.12 1.53 17.30
CA PHE A 140 12.34 1.44 16.51
C PHE A 140 13.61 1.38 17.39
N SER A 141 13.59 2.00 18.56
CA SER A 141 14.67 1.96 19.55
C SER A 141 15.04 0.54 20.03
N ASP A 142 14.13 -0.41 19.87
CA ASP A 142 14.28 -1.76 20.40
C ASP A 142 14.95 -2.68 19.38
N ILE A 143 15.14 -2.21 18.13
CA ILE A 143 15.82 -2.95 17.07
C ILE A 143 17.33 -2.76 17.20
N VAL A 144 18.02 -3.85 17.53
CA VAL A 144 19.49 -3.85 17.69
C VAL A 144 20.20 -3.91 16.34
N MET A 145 19.72 -4.76 15.43
CA MET A 145 20.28 -4.98 14.09
C MET A 145 19.24 -5.74 13.25
N GLY A 146 19.16 -5.47 11.95
CA GLY A 146 18.25 -6.19 11.03
C GLY A 146 17.39 -5.28 10.15
N TRP A 147 16.61 -5.89 9.26
CA TRP A 147 15.64 -5.18 8.43
C TRP A 147 14.45 -4.69 9.25
N TYR A 148 13.96 -3.50 8.95
CA TYR A 148 12.75 -2.96 9.53
C TYR A 148 11.84 -2.39 8.45
N ALA A 149 10.53 -2.46 8.72
CA ALA A 149 9.52 -1.77 7.97
C ALA A 149 8.61 -1.00 8.94
N CYS A 150 8.54 0.32 8.75
CA CYS A 150 7.83 1.20 9.66
C CYS A 150 6.42 1.50 9.16
N ILE A 151 5.48 1.73 10.09
CA ILE A 151 4.11 2.16 9.76
C ILE A 151 4.05 3.48 9.00
N CYS A 152 5.09 4.32 9.07
CA CYS A 152 5.17 5.52 8.24
C CYS A 152 5.52 5.24 6.77
N GLY A 153 5.78 3.98 6.41
CA GLY A 153 6.17 3.53 5.07
C GLY A 153 7.68 3.44 4.85
N ALA A 154 8.50 3.90 5.80
CA ALA A 154 9.95 3.82 5.67
C ALA A 154 10.45 2.41 5.97
N VAL A 155 11.37 1.93 5.14
CA VAL A 155 12.09 0.65 5.32
C VAL A 155 13.58 0.88 5.41
N GLY A 156 14.31 -0.08 5.97
CA GLY A 156 15.76 -0.05 5.95
C GLY A 156 16.39 -1.15 6.78
N PHE A 157 17.71 -1.07 6.95
CA PHE A 157 18.47 -2.00 7.77
C PHE A 157 19.17 -1.24 8.90
N VAL A 158 19.01 -1.70 10.14
CA VAL A 158 19.80 -1.21 11.28
C VAL A 158 21.15 -1.94 11.27
N PRO A 159 22.27 -1.24 11.03
CA PRO A 159 23.57 -1.88 10.94
C PRO A 159 24.06 -2.34 12.32
N GLY A 160 24.86 -3.40 12.33
CA GLY A 160 25.51 -3.93 13.52
C GLY A 160 26.78 -4.72 13.15
N PRO A 161 27.46 -5.34 14.12
CA PRO A 161 28.67 -6.12 13.85
C PRO A 161 28.42 -7.28 12.89
N ALA A 162 29.25 -7.42 11.85
CA ALA A 162 29.04 -8.39 10.77
C ALA A 162 29.04 -9.84 11.29
N GLU A 163 29.82 -10.14 12.32
CA GLU A 163 29.89 -11.43 13.00
C GLU A 163 28.58 -11.84 13.71
N LYS A 164 27.65 -10.90 13.89
CA LYS A 164 26.31 -11.16 14.46
C LYS A 164 25.23 -11.32 13.38
N LEU A 165 25.56 -11.13 12.10
CA LEU A 165 24.60 -11.34 11.02
C LEU A 165 24.27 -12.82 10.92
N THR A 166 22.98 -13.15 10.92
CA THR A 166 22.47 -14.51 10.75
C THR A 166 21.60 -14.59 9.50
N PRO A 167 21.50 -15.75 8.83
CA PRO A 167 20.58 -15.92 7.69
C PRO A 167 19.12 -15.58 8.02
N GLN A 168 18.71 -15.77 9.28
CA GLN A 168 17.37 -15.40 9.75
C GLN A 168 17.17 -13.87 9.71
N MET A 169 18.19 -13.09 10.04
CA MET A 169 18.11 -11.62 10.00
C MET A 169 18.10 -11.06 8.58
N GLU A 170 18.57 -11.82 7.58
CA GLU A 170 18.50 -11.41 6.18
C GLU A 170 17.09 -11.49 5.62
N THR A 171 16.23 -12.34 6.21
CA THR A 171 14.86 -12.60 5.74
C THR A 171 13.79 -12.04 6.68
N ALA A 172 14.08 -11.91 7.98
CA ALA A 172 13.14 -11.36 8.94
C ALA A 172 13.07 -9.83 8.84
N VAL A 173 11.85 -9.31 8.78
CA VAL A 173 11.55 -7.88 8.83
C VAL A 173 10.88 -7.56 10.16
N HIS A 174 11.42 -6.58 10.87
CA HIS A 174 10.79 -6.05 12.08
C HIS A 174 9.75 -4.97 11.71
N GLU A 175 8.48 -5.20 12.07
CA GLU A 175 7.43 -4.18 11.98
C GLU A 175 7.56 -3.18 13.13
N VAL A 176 7.79 -1.90 12.80
CA VAL A 176 8.17 -0.87 13.79
C VAL A 176 7.34 0.41 13.73
N VAL A 177 7.42 1.18 14.80
CA VAL A 177 6.92 2.56 14.91
C VAL A 177 8.02 3.48 15.41
N GLY A 178 7.94 4.78 15.07
CA GLY A 178 8.88 5.79 15.58
C GLY A 178 10.28 5.73 14.98
N CYS A 179 10.42 5.26 13.73
CA CYS A 179 11.70 5.28 13.04
C CYS A 179 12.19 6.72 12.77
N PRO A 180 13.46 6.93 12.37
CA PRO A 180 14.01 8.27 12.11
C PRO A 180 13.26 9.08 11.04
N HIS A 181 12.51 8.42 10.16
CA HIS A 181 11.68 9.09 9.15
C HIS A 181 10.36 9.62 9.74
N CYS A 182 9.79 8.98 10.77
CA CYS A 182 8.57 9.45 11.42
C CYS A 182 8.72 10.89 11.93
N ASN A 183 9.91 11.23 12.45
CA ASN A 183 10.20 12.56 13.02
C ASN A 183 10.64 13.59 11.96
N LYS A 184 10.92 13.15 10.73
CA LYS A 184 11.26 14.04 9.61
C LYS A 184 10.01 14.50 8.84
N GLY A 185 8.83 13.95 9.16
CA GLY A 185 7.61 13.98 8.36
C GLY A 185 6.57 15.08 8.64
N GLN A 186 6.95 16.25 9.15
CA GLN A 186 6.24 17.50 8.81
C GLN A 186 7.00 18.29 7.72
N SER A 187 7.80 17.61 6.89
CA SER A 187 8.43 18.26 5.74
C SER A 187 7.42 18.39 4.60
N THR A 188 6.79 19.56 4.53
CA THR A 188 6.11 20.08 3.35
C THR A 188 7.04 20.04 2.14
N TRP A 189 6.79 19.15 1.17
CA TRP A 189 7.34 19.22 -0.19
C TRP A 189 6.28 18.78 -1.20
#